data_AF-A0A970K7V4-F1
#
_entry.id   AF-A0A970K7V4-F1
#
_cell.length_a   1.000
_cell.length_b   1.000
_cell.length_c   1.000
_cell.angle_alpha   90.00
_cell.angle_beta   90.00
_cell.angle_gamma   90.00
#
_symmetry.space_group_name_H-M   'P 1'
#
loop_
_entity.id
_entity.type
_entity.pdbx_description
1 polymer ?
#
loop_
_entity_poly.entity_id
_entity_poly.type
_entity_poly.pdbx_seq_one_letter_code
_entity_poly.pdbx_strand_id
1 'polypeptide(L)'
;MMKPEQFKHIADEALGGLTAGPALLNRARMRANGRTAVPQQRRLHRGLALALSLVVVVGLAAAVLPRLTRPEVPTVGTLKAGSVQESRMRPAADLPRGSLVLSKDNKNPAFNGVWERGSGGNYPLLRVDGRFYRLMSHPSDVSALTGAQVGSVAVFTAEPALDNGMGLLSNVAAQDAPVFEVNGMGKSVMAARVGSQVRLFQRVAFAGNGLVGSESLKDTLPKGAVALQLSDVGTVTDSATVSHLMDILYGQASYQGSQLKSGKQALLVQYGNGVVLQMSVSGDQLSAAGTWSCPEFFEAFEEAVQ
;
A
#
# COMPACT_ATOMS: atom_id res chain seq x y z
N MET A 1 -21.58 -72.12 -45.97
CA MET A 1 -22.90 -71.70 -45.45
C MET A 1 -23.60 -72.92 -44.89
N MET A 2 -23.76 -73.01 -43.56
CA MET A 2 -24.51 -74.10 -42.90
C MET A 2 -26.01 -73.84 -43.00
N LYS A 3 -26.80 -74.91 -43.15
CA LYS A 3 -28.24 -74.85 -43.39
C LYS A 3 -29.02 -74.69 -42.06
N PRO A 4 -30.16 -73.98 -42.05
CA PRO A 4 -30.93 -73.66 -40.84
C PRO A 4 -31.35 -74.85 -39.97
N GLU A 5 -31.43 -76.06 -40.52
CA GLU A 5 -31.77 -77.25 -39.72
C GLU A 5 -30.65 -77.67 -38.74
N GLN A 6 -29.39 -77.35 -39.06
CA GLN A 6 -28.26 -77.62 -38.17
C GLN A 6 -28.32 -76.75 -36.91
N PHE A 7 -28.95 -75.56 -36.96
CA PHE A 7 -29.15 -74.72 -35.77
C PHE A 7 -30.07 -75.37 -34.75
N LYS A 8 -31.13 -76.05 -35.20
CA LYS A 8 -32.10 -76.66 -34.29
C LYS A 8 -31.47 -77.85 -33.55
N HIS A 9 -30.68 -78.65 -34.27
CA HIS A 9 -29.95 -79.76 -33.69
C HIS A 9 -28.89 -79.29 -32.68
N ILE A 10 -28.17 -78.21 -32.98
CA ILE A 10 -27.18 -77.61 -32.06
C ILE A 10 -27.87 -76.95 -30.85
N ALA A 11 -29.06 -76.36 -31.01
CA ALA A 11 -29.82 -75.78 -29.91
C ALA A 11 -30.39 -76.86 -28.96
N ASP A 12 -30.89 -77.98 -29.48
CA ASP A 12 -31.37 -79.09 -28.67
C ASP A 12 -30.23 -79.84 -27.95
N GLU A 13 -29.05 -79.91 -28.56
CA GLU A 13 -27.83 -80.50 -27.99
C GLU A 13 -27.16 -79.56 -26.95
N ALA A 14 -27.23 -78.23 -27.15
CA ALA A 14 -26.67 -77.23 -26.22
C ALA A 14 -27.58 -76.87 -25.03
N LEU A 15 -28.90 -77.09 -25.13
CA LEU A 15 -29.88 -76.78 -24.06
C LEU A 15 -30.42 -78.03 -23.35
N GLY A 16 -29.84 -79.21 -23.62
CA GLY A 16 -30.00 -80.42 -22.82
C GLY A 16 -31.45 -80.90 -22.66
N GLY A 17 -32.32 -80.63 -23.64
CA GLY A 17 -33.71 -81.10 -23.62
C GLY A 17 -34.52 -80.69 -22.38
N LEU A 18 -34.15 -79.60 -21.69
CA LEU A 18 -34.82 -79.15 -20.46
C LEU A 18 -36.21 -78.57 -20.77
N THR A 19 -37.20 -79.45 -20.87
CA THR A 19 -38.61 -79.06 -20.89
C THR A 19 -39.06 -78.78 -19.46
N ALA A 20 -39.64 -77.59 -19.23
CA ALA A 20 -40.09 -77.13 -17.92
C ALA A 20 -41.34 -77.91 -17.46
N GLY A 21 -41.13 -79.12 -16.92
CA GLY A 21 -42.21 -79.97 -16.42
C GLY A 21 -42.94 -79.36 -15.21
N PRO A 22 -44.17 -79.82 -14.91
CA PRO A 22 -45.01 -79.28 -13.83
C PRO A 22 -44.35 -79.33 -12.44
N ALA A 23 -43.35 -80.20 -12.24
CA ALA A 23 -42.53 -80.24 -11.03
C ALA A 23 -41.70 -78.96 -10.81
N LEU A 24 -41.14 -78.37 -11.86
CA LEU A 24 -40.41 -77.10 -11.81
C LEU A 24 -41.37 -75.93 -11.50
N LEU A 25 -42.58 -75.98 -12.05
CA LEU A 25 -43.61 -74.98 -11.81
C LEU A 25 -44.12 -75.02 -10.36
N ASN A 26 -44.31 -76.21 -9.78
CA ASN A 26 -44.66 -76.35 -8.37
C ASN A 26 -43.53 -75.89 -7.43
N ARG A 27 -42.26 -76.14 -7.81
CA ARG A 27 -41.10 -75.65 -7.05
C ARG A 27 -40.96 -74.14 -7.11
N ALA A 28 -41.28 -73.53 -8.25
CA ALA A 28 -41.35 -72.08 -8.40
C ALA A 28 -42.48 -71.46 -7.57
N ARG A 29 -43.68 -72.05 -7.55
CA ARG A 29 -44.80 -71.59 -6.71
C ARG A 29 -44.49 -71.62 -5.22
N MET A 30 -43.85 -72.68 -4.73
CA MET A 30 -43.44 -72.79 -3.32
C MET A 30 -42.38 -71.74 -2.93
N ARG A 31 -41.46 -71.38 -3.84
CA ARG A 31 -40.46 -70.32 -3.61
C ARG A 31 -41.03 -68.91 -3.73
N ALA A 32 -42.10 -68.71 -4.51
CA ALA A 32 -42.80 -67.43 -4.61
C ALA A 32 -43.58 -67.09 -3.33
N ASN A 33 -44.16 -68.10 -2.66
CA ASN A 33 -45.00 -67.90 -1.47
C ASN A 33 -44.21 -67.67 -0.16
N GLY A 34 -42.88 -67.84 -0.16
CA GLY A 34 -42.03 -67.74 1.04
C GLY A 34 -41.22 -66.45 1.21
N ARG A 35 -41.38 -65.45 0.32
CA ARG A 35 -40.65 -64.17 0.40
C ARG A 35 -41.56 -63.07 0.94
N THR A 36 -41.45 -62.79 2.23
CA THR A 36 -41.98 -61.58 2.85
C THR A 36 -41.27 -60.36 2.25
N ALA A 37 -42.07 -59.37 1.80
CA ALA A 37 -41.59 -58.16 1.14
C ALA A 37 -40.84 -57.25 2.14
N VAL A 38 -39.59 -56.91 1.84
CA VAL A 38 -38.88 -55.83 2.52
C VAL A 38 -39.32 -54.49 1.88
N PRO A 39 -39.77 -53.49 2.66
CA PRO A 39 -40.36 -52.27 2.11
C PRO A 39 -39.37 -51.44 1.28
N GLN A 40 -39.90 -50.94 0.16
CA GLN A 40 -39.24 -50.29 -0.98
C GLN A 40 -38.76 -48.85 -0.71
N GLN A 41 -38.68 -48.43 0.55
CA GLN A 41 -38.36 -47.04 0.94
C GLN A 41 -36.88 -46.65 0.76
N ARG A 42 -35.93 -47.60 0.70
CA ARG A 42 -34.49 -47.26 0.61
C ARG A 42 -33.98 -46.84 -0.78
N ARG A 43 -34.75 -47.01 -1.86
CA ARG A 43 -34.28 -46.67 -3.22
C ARG A 43 -34.52 -45.21 -3.61
N LEU A 44 -35.54 -44.54 -3.06
CA LEU A 44 -35.82 -43.14 -3.39
C LEU A 44 -34.77 -42.18 -2.81
N HIS A 45 -34.30 -42.42 -1.59
CA HIS A 45 -33.32 -41.56 -0.93
C HIS A 45 -31.92 -41.61 -1.57
N ARG A 46 -31.56 -42.71 -2.23
CA ARG A 46 -30.25 -42.84 -2.90
C ARG A 46 -30.19 -42.08 -4.22
N GLY A 47 -31.29 -42.01 -4.97
CA GLY A 47 -31.36 -41.22 -6.20
C GLY A 47 -31.31 -39.71 -5.94
N LEU A 48 -31.99 -39.25 -4.90
CA LEU A 48 -32.04 -37.83 -4.54
C LEU A 48 -30.69 -37.32 -3.99
N ALA A 49 -30.00 -38.14 -3.18
CA ALA A 49 -28.66 -37.80 -2.70
C ALA A 49 -27.62 -37.69 -3.84
N LEU A 50 -27.73 -38.53 -4.87
CA LEU A 50 -26.82 -38.51 -6.02
C LEU A 50 -27.10 -37.34 -6.97
N ALA A 51 -28.36 -36.92 -7.09
CA ALA A 51 -28.72 -35.72 -7.84
C ALA A 51 -28.22 -34.44 -7.14
N LEU A 52 -28.35 -34.35 -5.81
CA LEU A 52 -27.85 -33.19 -5.05
C LEU A 52 -26.32 -33.08 -5.07
N SER A 53 -25.59 -34.19 -4.99
CA SER A 53 -24.12 -34.15 -5.08
C SER A 53 -23.65 -33.70 -6.46
N LEU A 54 -24.33 -34.11 -7.54
CA LEU A 54 -24.00 -33.67 -8.90
C LEU A 54 -24.23 -32.16 -9.09
N VAL A 55 -25.33 -31.61 -8.55
CA VAL A 55 -25.60 -30.16 -8.60
C VAL A 55 -24.54 -29.36 -7.85
N VAL A 56 -24.06 -29.86 -6.70
CA VAL A 56 -22.98 -29.21 -5.95
C VAL A 56 -21.66 -29.24 -6.71
N VAL A 57 -21.30 -30.38 -7.32
CA VAL A 57 -20.06 -30.51 -8.09
C VAL A 57 -20.08 -29.63 -9.33
N VAL A 58 -21.18 -29.59 -10.07
CA VAL A 58 -21.31 -28.72 -11.25
C VAL A 58 -21.36 -27.24 -10.85
N GLY A 59 -22.04 -26.90 -9.75
CA GLY A 59 -22.07 -25.53 -9.22
C GLY A 59 -20.70 -25.02 -8.77
N LEU A 60 -19.92 -25.86 -8.07
CA LEU A 60 -18.54 -25.53 -7.69
C LEU A 60 -17.63 -25.43 -8.91
N ALA A 61 -17.74 -26.34 -9.88
CA ALA A 61 -16.96 -26.27 -11.11
C ALA A 61 -17.27 -24.99 -11.90
N ALA A 62 -18.55 -24.64 -12.06
CA ALA A 62 -18.96 -23.41 -12.75
C ALA A 62 -18.51 -22.13 -12.03
N ALA A 63 -18.36 -22.15 -10.70
CA ALA A 63 -17.87 -21.00 -9.93
C ALA A 63 -16.33 -20.90 -9.90
N VAL A 64 -15.62 -22.03 -9.97
CA VAL A 64 -14.16 -22.10 -9.79
C VAL A 64 -13.41 -22.07 -11.12
N LEU A 65 -13.91 -22.71 -12.19
CA LEU A 65 -13.25 -22.67 -13.50
C LEU A 65 -13.01 -21.24 -14.04
N PRO A 66 -13.94 -20.28 -13.93
CA PRO A 66 -13.71 -18.90 -14.38
C PRO A 66 -12.69 -18.13 -13.53
N ARG A 67 -12.26 -18.67 -12.38
CA ARG A 67 -11.19 -18.11 -11.56
C ARG A 67 -9.81 -18.67 -11.93
N LEU A 68 -9.75 -19.89 -12.47
CA LEU A 68 -8.51 -20.56 -12.87
C LEU A 68 -8.06 -20.20 -14.29
N THR A 69 -8.98 -19.78 -15.16
CA THR A 69 -8.68 -19.39 -16.56
C THR A 69 -8.52 -17.89 -16.77
N ARG A 70 -8.43 -17.09 -15.68
CA ARG A 70 -8.12 -15.66 -15.82
C ARG A 70 -6.67 -15.54 -16.30
N PRO A 71 -6.41 -14.86 -17.44
CA PRO A 71 -5.03 -14.55 -17.82
C PRO A 71 -4.41 -13.75 -16.67
N GLU A 72 -3.21 -14.16 -16.25
CA GLU A 72 -2.45 -13.50 -15.21
C GLU A 72 -2.05 -12.11 -15.72
N VAL A 73 -2.88 -11.13 -15.42
CA VAL A 73 -2.55 -9.72 -15.58
C VAL A 73 -1.36 -9.47 -14.67
N PRO A 74 -0.22 -8.94 -15.17
CA PRO A 74 0.91 -8.59 -14.33
C PRO A 74 0.43 -7.67 -13.22
N THR A 75 0.34 -8.20 -12.00
CA THR A 75 -0.05 -7.42 -10.84
C THR A 75 1.17 -6.59 -10.45
N VAL A 76 1.20 -5.34 -10.91
CA VAL A 76 1.94 -4.32 -10.19
C VAL A 76 1.36 -4.31 -8.78
N GLY A 77 2.18 -4.62 -7.77
CA GLY A 77 1.75 -4.66 -6.38
C GLY A 77 1.20 -3.30 -5.96
N THR A 78 -0.12 -3.11 -6.07
CA THR A 78 -0.80 -1.95 -5.51
C THR A 78 -0.88 -2.16 -4.02
N LEU A 79 0.03 -1.51 -3.28
CA LEU A 79 -0.07 -1.35 -1.85
C LEU A 79 -1.42 -0.70 -1.55
N LYS A 80 -2.28 -1.43 -0.83
CA LYS A 80 -3.53 -0.92 -0.30
C LYS A 80 -3.19 0.25 0.64
N ALA A 81 -3.56 1.48 0.28
CA ALA A 81 -3.47 2.60 1.20
C ALA A 81 -4.45 2.35 2.36
N GLY A 82 -3.90 2.08 3.55
CA GLY A 82 -4.69 1.88 4.77
C GLY A 82 -4.80 0.42 5.21
N SER A 83 -3.71 -0.10 5.76
CA SER A 83 -3.80 -0.62 7.13
C SER A 83 -2.98 0.33 8.00
N VAL A 84 -3.61 1.43 8.41
CA VAL A 84 -3.18 2.12 9.62
C VAL A 84 -3.44 1.11 10.73
N GLN A 85 -2.44 0.29 11.02
CA GLN A 85 -2.32 -0.20 12.37
C GLN A 85 -2.20 1.10 13.17
N GLU A 86 -3.19 1.36 14.00
CA GLU A 86 -3.24 2.47 14.94
C GLU A 86 -2.06 2.33 15.90
N SER A 87 -0.84 2.57 15.40
CA SER A 87 0.25 3.02 16.22
C SER A 87 -0.26 4.33 16.75
N ARG A 88 -0.58 4.32 18.04
CA ARG A 88 -1.12 5.38 18.86
C ARG A 88 -0.38 6.70 18.59
N MET A 89 -0.71 7.37 17.48
CA MET A 89 -0.25 8.71 17.14
C MET A 89 -0.92 9.61 18.15
N ARG A 90 -0.18 9.97 19.19
CA ARG A 90 -0.63 11.01 20.10
C ARG A 90 -0.67 12.31 19.30
N PRO A 91 -1.81 13.00 19.24
CA PRO A 91 -1.83 14.34 18.69
C PRO A 91 -0.89 15.21 19.54
N ALA A 92 -0.07 16.04 18.91
CA ALA A 92 0.60 17.16 19.57
C ALA A 92 -0.43 18.28 19.85
N ALA A 93 -1.54 17.92 20.48
CA ALA A 93 -2.58 18.84 20.93
C ALA A 93 -2.10 19.44 22.24
N ASP A 94 -1.37 20.56 22.13
CA ASP A 94 -1.18 21.63 23.13
C ASP A 94 0.18 22.34 23.00
N LEU A 95 0.76 22.38 21.79
CA LEU A 95 1.90 23.27 21.54
C LEU A 95 1.39 24.60 20.94
N PRO A 96 1.78 25.75 21.53
CA PRO A 96 1.41 27.07 21.00
C PRO A 96 1.88 27.25 19.56
N ARG A 97 1.25 28.19 18.84
CA ARG A 97 1.51 28.45 17.41
C ARG A 97 3.01 28.58 17.13
N GLY A 98 3.57 27.67 16.34
CA GLY A 98 4.81 27.93 15.60
C GLY A 98 6.04 27.08 15.89
N SER A 99 6.01 26.00 16.69
CA SER A 99 7.19 25.15 16.76
C SER A 99 6.88 23.72 17.19
N LEU A 100 7.15 22.79 16.29
CA LEU A 100 7.57 21.46 16.73
C LEU A 100 8.99 21.65 17.27
N VAL A 101 9.11 22.04 18.54
CA VAL A 101 10.42 22.09 19.21
C VAL A 101 10.84 20.63 19.40
N LEU A 102 11.95 20.23 18.81
CA LEU A 102 12.50 18.90 19.03
C LEU A 102 12.82 18.73 20.53
N SER A 103 12.30 17.67 21.13
CA SER A 103 12.40 17.45 22.57
C SER A 103 13.86 17.26 22.96
N LYS A 104 14.35 18.05 23.92
CA LYS A 104 15.72 17.91 24.47
C LYS A 104 15.88 16.71 25.40
N ASP A 105 14.78 16.23 25.99
CA ASP A 105 14.85 15.38 27.20
C ASP A 105 14.41 13.91 27.02
N ASN A 106 14.13 13.45 25.79
CA ASN A 106 13.82 12.04 25.57
C ASN A 106 14.96 11.35 24.83
N LYS A 107 15.69 10.51 25.56
CA LYS A 107 16.81 9.71 25.04
C LYS A 107 16.41 8.93 23.78
N ASN A 108 15.15 8.50 23.65
CA ASN A 108 14.61 7.85 22.45
C ASN A 108 13.26 8.48 22.06
N PRO A 109 13.22 9.49 21.17
CA PRO A 109 11.97 10.14 20.79
C PRO A 109 11.15 9.23 19.86
N ALA A 110 9.88 9.01 20.19
CA ALA A 110 8.98 8.23 19.35
C ALA A 110 8.74 8.92 17.98
N PHE A 111 8.46 8.11 16.96
CA PHE A 111 8.07 8.61 15.63
C PHE A 111 6.93 9.63 15.73
N ASN A 112 7.18 10.86 15.28
CA ASN A 112 6.17 11.91 15.15
C ASN A 112 6.08 12.34 13.67
N GLY A 113 4.91 12.16 13.07
CA GLY A 113 4.70 12.53 11.67
C GLY A 113 4.37 14.02 11.53
N VAL A 114 5.15 14.74 10.72
CA VAL A 114 4.87 16.15 10.37
C VAL A 114 3.85 16.29 9.24
N TRP A 115 3.31 15.19 8.72
CA TRP A 115 2.45 15.18 7.54
C TRP A 115 0.97 15.38 7.88
N GLU A 116 0.29 16.21 7.09
CA GLU A 116 -1.17 16.31 7.14
C GLU A 116 -1.81 15.00 6.62
N ARG A 117 -3.00 14.68 7.14
CA ARG A 117 -3.73 13.47 6.75
C ARG A 117 -4.26 13.59 5.32
N GLY A 118 -4.17 12.48 4.57
CA GLY A 118 -4.79 12.35 3.27
C GLY A 118 -6.32 12.27 3.34
N SER A 119 -6.97 12.62 2.23
CA SER A 119 -8.40 12.39 2.03
C SER A 119 -8.58 11.56 0.76
N GLY A 120 -9.52 10.60 0.78
CA GLY A 120 -9.85 9.80 -0.41
C GLY A 120 -8.70 8.97 -0.98
N GLY A 121 -7.70 8.60 -0.15
CA GLY A 121 -6.52 7.82 -0.58
C GLY A 121 -5.38 8.65 -1.19
N ASN A 122 -5.57 9.96 -1.38
CA ASN A 122 -4.54 10.85 -1.88
C ASN A 122 -3.92 11.71 -0.76
N TYR A 123 -2.62 11.95 -0.85
CA TYR A 123 -1.93 12.90 0.04
C TYR A 123 -2.26 14.34 -0.36
N PRO A 124 -2.37 15.28 0.60
CA PRO A 124 -2.49 16.70 0.29
C PRO A 124 -1.19 17.20 -0.33
N LEU A 125 -1.24 17.58 -1.60
CA LEU A 125 -0.10 17.83 -2.46
C LEU A 125 -0.20 19.17 -3.20
N LEU A 126 0.97 19.65 -3.56
CA LEU A 126 1.22 20.76 -4.45
C LEU A 126 2.26 20.33 -5.48
N ARG A 127 2.06 20.60 -6.76
CA ARG A 127 3.09 20.48 -7.80
C ARG A 127 3.48 21.87 -8.28
N VAL A 128 4.79 22.15 -8.24
CA VAL A 128 5.38 23.41 -8.73
C VAL A 128 6.57 23.05 -9.62
N ASP A 129 6.53 23.43 -10.90
CA ASP A 129 7.59 23.16 -11.88
C ASP A 129 8.07 21.70 -11.88
N GLY A 130 7.11 20.75 -11.92
CA GLY A 130 7.39 19.31 -11.92
C GLY A 130 7.82 18.72 -10.57
N ARG A 131 7.95 19.53 -9.52
CA ARG A 131 8.31 19.08 -8.15
C ARG A 131 7.05 18.91 -7.32
N PHE A 132 6.97 17.83 -6.58
CA PHE A 132 5.87 17.57 -5.66
C PHE A 132 6.24 17.97 -4.24
N TYR A 133 5.27 18.57 -3.55
CA TYR A 133 5.37 18.98 -2.16
C TYR A 133 4.13 18.50 -1.40
N ARG A 134 4.32 17.98 -0.19
CA ARG A 134 3.26 17.46 0.66
C ARG A 134 3.00 18.39 1.83
N LEU A 135 1.71 18.65 2.08
CA LEU A 135 1.25 19.51 3.16
C LEU A 135 1.70 18.99 4.52
N MET A 136 2.23 19.91 5.32
CA MET A 136 2.68 19.66 6.69
C MET A 136 1.57 20.00 7.69
N SER A 137 1.49 19.23 8.77
CA SER A 137 0.53 19.44 9.86
C SER A 137 0.87 20.68 10.69
N HIS A 138 2.15 21.02 10.79
CA HIS A 138 2.65 22.18 11.54
C HIS A 138 3.73 22.94 10.76
N PRO A 139 3.87 24.24 11.03
CA PRO A 139 2.94 25.07 11.79
C PRO A 139 1.64 25.34 11.00
N SER A 140 0.59 25.78 11.69
CA SER A 140 -0.74 25.99 11.10
C SER A 140 -0.86 27.29 10.30
N ASP A 141 0.05 28.25 10.46
CA ASP A 141 0.15 29.41 9.59
C ASP A 141 1.61 29.86 9.46
N VAL A 142 2.04 30.17 8.24
CA VAL A 142 3.40 30.61 7.90
C VAL A 142 3.44 31.90 7.09
N SER A 143 2.41 32.72 7.17
CA SER A 143 2.35 34.00 6.43
C SER A 143 3.55 34.91 6.74
N ALA A 144 4.15 34.78 7.94
CA ALA A 144 5.36 35.52 8.32
C ALA A 144 6.66 34.98 7.71
N LEU A 145 6.66 33.76 7.17
CA LEU A 145 7.84 33.10 6.59
C LEU A 145 7.87 33.15 5.06
N THR A 146 6.79 33.63 4.43
CA THR A 146 6.68 33.68 2.96
C THR A 146 7.65 34.68 2.36
N GLY A 147 8.26 34.29 1.25
CA GLY A 147 9.04 35.16 0.37
C GLY A 147 8.23 35.58 -0.86
N ALA A 148 8.89 35.58 -2.02
CA ALA A 148 8.26 35.93 -3.29
C ALA A 148 7.13 34.96 -3.67
N GLN A 149 6.13 35.48 -4.39
CA GLN A 149 5.11 34.64 -5.02
C GLN A 149 5.71 33.94 -6.24
N VAL A 150 5.62 32.61 -6.27
CA VAL A 150 6.07 31.75 -7.38
C VAL A 150 5.01 31.68 -8.48
N GLY A 151 3.74 31.66 -8.08
CA GLY A 151 2.61 31.58 -9.01
C GLY A 151 1.28 31.42 -8.29
N SER A 152 0.29 30.92 -9.03
CA SER A 152 -1.02 30.57 -8.49
C SER A 152 -1.43 29.18 -8.97
N VAL A 153 -2.26 28.48 -8.20
CA VAL A 153 -2.75 27.14 -8.55
C VAL A 153 -3.57 27.21 -9.82
N ALA A 154 -3.04 26.64 -10.90
CA ALA A 154 -3.70 26.61 -12.20
C ALA A 154 -4.69 25.43 -12.32
N VAL A 155 -4.38 24.30 -11.67
CA VAL A 155 -5.18 23.07 -11.75
C VAL A 155 -5.51 22.58 -10.34
N PHE A 156 -6.80 22.44 -10.05
CA PHE A 156 -7.28 21.75 -8.87
C PHE A 156 -7.83 20.37 -9.24
N THR A 157 -7.27 19.29 -8.70
CA THR A 157 -7.73 17.91 -8.98
C THR A 157 -7.67 17.05 -7.74
N ALA A 158 -8.62 16.15 -7.56
CA ALA A 158 -8.59 15.17 -6.47
C ALA A 158 -7.53 14.08 -6.69
N GLU A 159 -7.04 13.89 -7.91
CA GLU A 159 -6.15 12.79 -8.33
C GLU A 159 -4.84 13.31 -8.95
N PRO A 160 -3.92 13.92 -8.16
CA PRO A 160 -2.67 14.48 -8.68
C PRO A 160 -1.78 13.52 -9.47
N ALA A 161 -1.87 12.21 -9.18
CA ALA A 161 -1.03 11.19 -9.81
C ALA A 161 -1.37 10.95 -11.29
N LEU A 162 -2.58 11.31 -11.73
CA LEU A 162 -3.03 11.11 -13.11
C LEU A 162 -2.82 12.34 -14.00
N ASP A 163 -2.43 13.47 -13.41
CA ASP A 163 -2.19 14.70 -14.16
C ASP A 163 -0.78 14.75 -14.73
N ASN A 164 -0.68 14.79 -16.06
CA ASN A 164 0.57 14.91 -16.81
C ASN A 164 0.86 16.34 -17.30
N GLY A 165 0.12 17.33 -16.79
CA GLY A 165 0.32 18.72 -17.15
C GLY A 165 1.61 19.29 -16.56
N MET A 166 1.98 20.49 -17.01
CA MET A 166 3.12 21.25 -16.46
C MET A 166 2.69 22.36 -15.50
N GLY A 167 1.38 22.66 -15.43
CA GLY A 167 0.85 23.71 -14.60
C GLY A 167 1.00 23.45 -13.11
N LEU A 168 0.98 24.53 -12.33
CA LEU A 168 0.91 24.46 -10.88
C LEU A 168 -0.39 23.75 -10.48
N LEU A 169 -0.27 22.65 -9.75
CA LEU A 169 -1.39 21.78 -9.41
C LEU A 169 -1.52 21.64 -7.90
N SER A 170 -2.75 21.54 -7.41
CA SER A 170 -3.02 21.13 -6.02
C SER A 170 -4.28 20.28 -5.93
N ASN A 171 -4.38 19.51 -4.85
CA ASN A 171 -5.63 18.86 -4.42
C ASN A 171 -6.15 19.41 -3.08
N VAL A 172 -5.55 20.49 -2.58
CA VAL A 172 -5.85 21.04 -1.25
C VAL A 172 -5.87 22.57 -1.23
N ALA A 173 -4.96 23.24 -1.93
CA ALA A 173 -5.04 24.68 -2.16
C ALA A 173 -6.02 24.94 -3.31
N ALA A 174 -6.96 25.86 -3.13
CA ALA A 174 -7.98 26.15 -4.14
C ALA A 174 -7.37 26.66 -5.46
N GLN A 175 -8.12 26.56 -6.55
CA GLN A 175 -7.74 27.19 -7.81
C GLN A 175 -7.49 28.70 -7.61
N ASP A 176 -6.51 29.23 -8.32
CA ASP A 176 -6.00 30.61 -8.22
C ASP A 176 -5.36 30.98 -6.87
N ALA A 177 -5.29 30.05 -5.91
CA ALA A 177 -4.60 30.30 -4.65
C ALA A 177 -3.11 30.60 -4.91
N PRO A 178 -2.55 31.65 -4.29
CA PRO A 178 -1.16 32.01 -4.50
C PRO A 178 -0.25 31.00 -3.78
N VAL A 179 0.90 30.75 -4.43
CA VAL A 179 1.99 29.92 -3.92
C VAL A 179 3.23 30.78 -3.77
N PHE A 180 3.90 30.65 -2.64
CA PHE A 180 5.04 31.46 -2.23
C PHE A 180 6.25 30.59 -1.93
N GLU A 181 7.43 31.16 -2.14
CA GLU A 181 8.66 30.64 -1.57
C GLU A 181 8.66 30.80 -0.05
N VAL A 182 9.51 30.04 0.63
CA VAL A 182 9.75 30.18 2.08
C VAL A 182 11.16 30.67 2.30
N ASN A 183 11.31 31.76 3.04
CA ASN A 183 12.59 32.42 3.26
C ASN A 183 13.60 31.45 3.89
N GLY A 184 14.76 31.32 3.25
CA GLY A 184 15.85 30.44 3.69
C GLY A 184 15.69 28.95 3.33
N MET A 185 14.59 28.54 2.69
CA MET A 185 14.33 27.12 2.38
C MET A 185 14.57 26.74 0.91
N GLY A 186 14.72 27.72 0.01
CA GLY A 186 14.86 27.47 -1.42
C GLY A 186 13.73 26.58 -1.97
N LYS A 187 14.07 25.58 -2.79
CA LYS A 187 13.10 24.66 -3.42
C LYS A 187 12.73 23.47 -2.53
N SER A 188 13.14 23.45 -1.27
CA SER A 188 12.81 22.34 -0.36
C SER A 188 11.40 22.46 0.22
N VAL A 189 10.87 23.69 0.30
CA VAL A 189 9.58 24.00 0.91
C VAL A 189 8.87 25.07 0.11
N MET A 190 7.57 24.90 -0.05
CA MET A 190 6.67 25.90 -0.61
C MET A 190 5.58 26.24 0.40
N ALA A 191 5.00 27.43 0.27
CA ALA A 191 3.85 27.84 1.06
C ALA A 191 2.67 28.17 0.14
N ALA A 192 1.46 27.76 0.50
CA ALA A 192 0.27 28.08 -0.28
C ALA A 192 -0.92 28.36 0.63
N ARG A 193 -1.88 29.15 0.14
CA ARG A 193 -3.12 29.39 0.88
C ARG A 193 -4.01 28.14 0.84
N VAL A 194 -4.31 27.59 2.01
CA VAL A 194 -5.22 26.47 2.22
C VAL A 194 -6.29 26.92 3.21
N GLY A 195 -7.51 27.13 2.71
CA GLY A 195 -8.56 27.79 3.49
C GLY A 195 -8.16 29.22 3.84
N SER A 196 -8.24 29.59 5.13
CA SER A 196 -7.90 30.92 5.64
C SER A 196 -6.41 31.09 5.99
N GLN A 197 -5.62 30.03 5.95
CA GLN A 197 -4.23 30.03 6.42
C GLN A 197 -3.25 29.82 5.28
N VAL A 198 -2.03 30.35 5.44
CA VAL A 198 -0.91 29.98 4.56
C VAL A 198 -0.17 28.81 5.20
N ARG A 199 -0.08 27.68 4.51
CA ARG A 199 0.45 26.41 5.05
C ARG A 199 1.71 25.97 4.31
N LEU A 200 2.59 25.24 5.00
CA LEU A 200 3.83 24.70 4.43
C LEU A 200 3.62 23.37 3.71
N PHE A 201 4.36 23.20 2.64
CA PHE A 201 4.50 21.97 1.89
C PHE A 201 5.97 21.63 1.75
N GLN A 202 6.40 20.48 2.27
CA GLN A 202 7.77 20.00 2.09
C GLN A 202 7.87 19.17 0.82
N ARG A 203 9.00 19.29 0.13
CA ARG A 203 9.30 18.54 -1.07
C ARG A 203 9.37 17.03 -0.81
N VAL A 204 8.67 16.26 -1.66
CA VAL A 204 8.58 14.80 -1.59
C VAL A 204 8.67 14.17 -2.96
N ALA A 205 9.13 12.92 -3.01
CA ALA A 205 8.98 12.09 -4.19
C ALA A 205 7.54 11.59 -4.27
N PHE A 206 6.95 11.64 -5.47
CA PHE A 206 5.58 11.22 -5.70
C PHE A 206 5.40 10.73 -7.13
N ALA A 207 4.65 9.63 -7.29
CA ALA A 207 4.38 9.00 -8.59
C ALA A 207 5.65 8.76 -9.44
N GLY A 208 6.75 8.33 -8.80
CA GLY A 208 8.03 8.07 -9.46
C GLY A 208 8.87 9.32 -9.75
N ASN A 209 8.36 10.52 -9.50
CA ASN A 209 9.07 11.79 -9.63
C ASN A 209 9.75 12.15 -8.31
N GLY A 210 11.01 12.59 -8.35
CA GLY A 210 11.76 13.02 -7.15
C GLY A 210 12.58 14.27 -7.42
N LEU A 211 13.88 14.07 -7.71
CA LEU A 211 14.77 15.13 -8.17
C LEU A 211 14.45 15.52 -9.62
N VAL A 212 14.64 16.80 -9.95
CA VAL A 212 14.38 17.38 -11.28
C VAL A 212 15.67 18.04 -11.78
N GLY A 213 16.14 17.62 -12.95
CA GLY A 213 17.41 18.11 -13.51
C GLY A 213 18.61 17.64 -12.68
N SER A 214 19.55 18.55 -12.39
CA SER A 214 20.80 18.27 -11.66
C SER A 214 20.72 18.55 -10.15
N GLU A 215 19.53 18.40 -9.56
CA GLU A 215 19.36 18.63 -8.12
C GLU A 215 20.03 17.55 -7.27
N SER A 216 20.38 17.95 -6.06
CA SER A 216 21.10 17.19 -5.06
C SER A 216 20.34 17.15 -3.73
N LEU A 217 20.88 16.45 -2.73
CA LEU A 217 20.31 16.44 -1.38
C LEU A 217 20.15 17.87 -0.83
N LYS A 218 21.12 18.76 -1.06
CA LYS A 218 21.11 20.17 -0.60
C LYS A 218 19.93 20.98 -1.13
N ASP A 219 19.40 20.63 -2.29
CA ASP A 219 18.25 21.31 -2.90
C ASP A 219 16.92 20.92 -2.24
N THR A 220 16.92 19.80 -1.50
CA THR A 220 15.73 19.20 -0.88
C THR A 220 15.80 19.20 0.64
N LEU A 221 17.01 19.30 1.20
CA LEU A 221 17.34 19.44 2.60
C LEU A 221 18.41 20.55 2.72
N PRO A 222 18.01 21.82 2.81
CA PRO A 222 18.94 22.95 2.73
C PRO A 222 19.84 23.02 3.96
N LYS A 223 20.93 23.80 3.84
CA LYS A 223 21.84 24.09 4.95
C LYS A 223 21.15 24.94 6.03
N GLY A 224 21.79 25.05 7.20
CA GLY A 224 21.31 25.89 8.30
C GLY A 224 20.37 25.18 9.26
N ALA A 225 20.46 23.84 9.33
CA ALA A 225 19.83 23.08 10.40
C ALA A 225 20.41 23.53 11.76
N VAL A 226 19.54 23.67 12.75
CA VAL A 226 19.88 24.06 14.13
C VAL A 226 19.67 22.93 15.13
N ALA A 227 18.90 21.92 14.75
CA ALA A 227 18.73 20.70 15.54
C ALA A 227 18.34 19.53 14.64
N LEU A 228 18.76 18.33 15.03
CA LEU A 228 18.42 17.07 14.38
C LEU A 228 17.83 16.13 15.42
N GLN A 229 16.75 15.43 15.06
CA GLN A 229 16.17 14.40 15.92
C GLN A 229 15.94 13.14 15.09
N LEU A 230 16.60 12.06 15.48
CA LEU A 230 16.40 10.74 14.90
C LEU A 230 15.51 9.92 15.82
N SER A 231 14.38 9.48 15.29
CA SER A 231 13.40 8.68 16.04
C SER A 231 14.06 7.43 16.61
N ASP A 232 13.74 7.11 17.86
CA ASP A 232 14.28 6.00 18.63
C ASP A 232 15.79 6.07 18.94
N VAL A 233 16.50 7.11 18.48
CA VAL A 233 17.96 7.30 18.72
C VAL A 233 18.24 8.49 19.62
N GLY A 234 17.72 9.69 19.29
CA GLY A 234 17.89 10.89 20.12
C GLY A 234 17.84 12.22 19.38
N THR A 235 18.18 13.30 20.10
CA THR A 235 18.17 14.68 19.59
C THR A 235 19.54 15.33 19.77
N VAL A 236 20.09 15.90 18.70
CA VAL A 236 21.32 16.70 18.70
C VAL A 236 20.97 18.17 18.49
N THR A 237 21.42 19.03 19.39
CA THR A 237 21.18 20.49 19.33
C THR A 237 22.45 21.33 19.40
N ASP A 238 23.62 20.70 19.60
CA ASP A 238 24.90 21.39 19.53
C ASP A 238 25.20 21.83 18.08
N SER A 239 25.51 23.11 17.89
CA SER A 239 25.63 23.68 16.54
C SER A 239 26.81 23.11 15.75
N ALA A 240 27.91 22.74 16.41
CA ALA A 240 29.08 22.18 15.73
C ALA A 240 28.78 20.74 15.31
N THR A 241 28.19 19.95 16.21
CA THR A 241 27.79 18.57 15.93
C THR A 241 26.70 18.49 14.87
N VAL A 242 25.68 19.35 14.92
CA VAL A 242 24.64 19.43 13.87
C VAL A 242 25.27 19.75 12.52
N SER A 243 26.19 20.72 12.45
CA SER A 243 26.87 21.08 11.21
C SER A 243 27.68 19.91 10.66
N HIS A 244 28.42 19.21 11.53
CA HIS A 244 29.21 18.04 11.17
C HIS A 244 28.34 16.90 10.60
N LEU A 245 27.24 16.56 11.26
CA LEU A 245 26.30 15.54 10.79
C LEU A 245 25.68 15.90 9.44
N MET A 246 25.33 17.17 9.23
CA MET A 246 24.81 17.63 7.94
C MET A 246 25.89 17.59 6.84
N ASP A 247 27.15 17.90 7.17
CA ASP A 247 28.26 17.79 6.23
C ASP A 247 28.54 16.34 5.81
N ILE A 248 28.38 15.37 6.72
CA ILE A 248 28.42 13.94 6.38
C ILE A 248 27.32 13.62 5.37
N LEU A 249 26.06 14.00 5.63
CA LEU A 249 24.97 13.80 4.68
C LEU A 249 25.27 14.41 3.32
N TYR A 250 25.82 15.62 3.29
CA TYR A 250 26.12 16.32 2.05
C TYR A 250 27.33 15.80 1.29
N GLY A 251 28.30 15.21 1.99
CA GLY A 251 29.55 14.72 1.41
C GLY A 251 29.52 13.24 1.06
N GLN A 252 28.71 12.44 1.76
CA GLN A 252 28.79 10.99 1.73
C GLN A 252 27.49 10.31 1.31
N ALA A 253 26.34 11.01 1.34
CA ALA A 253 25.09 10.40 0.92
C ALA A 253 25.07 10.08 -0.59
N SER A 254 24.68 8.85 -0.92
CA SER A 254 24.52 8.36 -2.29
C SER A 254 23.06 8.30 -2.70
N TYR A 255 22.72 8.84 -3.88
CA TYR A 255 21.35 8.80 -4.38
C TYR A 255 20.95 7.40 -4.87
N GLN A 256 19.80 6.91 -4.41
CA GLN A 256 19.28 5.57 -4.70
C GLN A 256 18.01 5.59 -5.58
N GLY A 257 17.49 6.77 -5.93
CA GLY A 257 16.30 6.92 -6.77
C GLY A 257 15.11 7.60 -6.07
N SER A 258 13.98 7.68 -6.76
CA SER A 258 12.76 8.37 -6.30
C SER A 258 11.80 7.49 -5.50
N GLN A 259 12.13 6.20 -5.30
CA GLN A 259 11.29 5.25 -4.59
C GLN A 259 11.34 5.52 -3.09
N LEU A 260 10.26 6.09 -2.54
CA LEU A 260 10.11 6.30 -1.11
C LEU A 260 10.18 4.96 -0.35
N LYS A 261 11.09 4.87 0.61
CA LYS A 261 11.09 3.78 1.58
C LYS A 261 10.28 4.19 2.80
N SER A 262 9.20 3.45 3.06
CA SER A 262 8.49 3.56 4.34
C SER A 262 9.29 2.83 5.40
N GLY A 263 9.74 3.55 6.42
CA GLY A 263 10.34 2.95 7.61
C GLY A 263 9.61 3.37 8.88
N LYS A 264 10.03 2.78 10.00
CA LYS A 264 9.43 3.05 11.31
C LYS A 264 10.05 4.25 12.03
N GLN A 265 11.17 4.74 11.51
CA GLN A 265 11.90 5.88 12.04
C GLN A 265 11.77 7.09 11.10
N ALA A 266 11.99 8.27 11.67
CA ALA A 266 12.09 9.51 10.94
C ALA A 266 13.24 10.35 11.49
N LEU A 267 13.93 11.04 10.58
CA LEU A 267 14.83 12.14 10.87
C LEU A 267 14.02 13.44 10.75
N LEU A 268 13.98 14.21 11.83
CA LEU A 268 13.44 15.56 11.86
C LEU A 268 14.61 16.55 11.85
N VAL A 269 14.55 17.54 10.96
CA VAL A 269 15.58 18.56 10.77
C VAL A 269 14.95 19.93 11.00
N GLN A 270 15.32 20.57 12.10
CA GLN A 270 14.80 21.88 12.49
C GLN A 270 15.72 23.00 11.98
N TYR A 271 15.11 24.08 11.50
CA TYR A 271 15.78 25.28 10.99
C TYR A 271 15.54 26.49 11.88
N GLY A 272 16.42 27.49 11.80
CA GLY A 272 16.34 28.69 12.64
C GLY A 272 15.06 29.53 12.46
N ASN A 273 14.36 29.37 11.34
CA ASN A 273 13.06 30.00 11.06
C ASN A 273 11.86 29.20 11.63
N GLY A 274 12.09 28.12 12.38
CA GLY A 274 11.06 27.27 12.98
C GLY A 274 10.50 26.18 12.08
N VAL A 275 10.94 26.08 10.82
CA VAL A 275 10.55 24.98 9.92
C VAL A 275 11.20 23.68 10.38
N VAL A 276 10.45 22.58 10.35
CA VAL A 276 10.95 21.23 10.66
C VAL A 276 10.66 20.30 9.49
N LEU A 277 11.70 19.89 8.77
CA LEU A 277 11.58 18.93 7.68
C LEU A 277 11.66 17.50 8.20
N GLN A 278 10.95 16.58 7.57
CA GLN A 278 10.98 15.17 7.89
C GLN A 278 11.53 14.33 6.73
N MET A 279 12.43 13.43 7.04
CA MET A 279 12.82 12.32 6.16
C MET A 279 12.43 10.99 6.82
N SER A 280 11.87 10.07 6.05
CA SER A 280 11.65 8.70 6.53
C SER A 280 12.98 7.94 6.56
N VAL A 281 13.19 7.14 7.60
CA VAL A 281 14.41 6.36 7.80
C VAL A 281 14.10 4.87 7.71
N SER A 282 14.87 4.12 6.91
CA SER A 282 14.76 2.66 6.77
C SER A 282 16.14 2.03 6.66
N GLY A 283 16.67 1.51 7.77
CA GLY A 283 18.09 1.17 7.86
C GLY A 283 18.94 2.41 7.60
N ASP A 284 19.99 2.27 6.79
CA ASP A 284 20.92 3.37 6.49
C ASP A 284 20.46 4.30 5.36
N GLN A 285 19.15 4.44 5.20
CA GLN A 285 18.54 5.20 4.10
C GLN A 285 17.57 6.26 4.59
N LEU A 286 17.65 7.45 3.98
CA LEU A 286 16.79 8.61 4.20
C LEU A 286 15.94 8.88 2.97
N SER A 287 14.62 9.01 3.13
CA SER A 287 13.65 9.20 2.05
C SER A 287 12.77 10.44 2.26
N ALA A 288 12.81 11.38 1.32
CA ALA A 288 11.86 12.50 1.21
C ALA A 288 11.59 12.83 -0.27
N ALA A 289 12.31 13.80 -0.86
CA ALA A 289 12.28 14.12 -2.30
C ALA A 289 12.97 13.07 -3.20
N GLY A 290 13.49 12.02 -2.57
CA GLY A 290 14.30 10.96 -3.13
C GLY A 290 14.88 10.15 -1.98
N THR A 291 15.47 9.01 -2.31
CA THR A 291 16.07 8.08 -1.34
C THR A 291 17.58 8.18 -1.42
N TRP A 292 18.21 8.35 -0.27
CA TRP A 292 19.65 8.54 -0.11
C TRP A 292 20.17 7.52 0.88
N SER A 293 21.27 6.84 0.57
CA SER A 293 21.96 5.95 1.52
C SER A 293 23.16 6.68 2.11
N CYS A 294 23.30 6.66 3.43
CA CYS A 294 24.42 7.28 4.14
C CYS A 294 24.63 6.58 5.50
N PRO A 295 25.25 5.38 5.53
CA PRO A 295 25.56 4.67 6.77
C PRO A 295 26.36 5.50 7.77
N GLU A 296 27.32 6.28 7.27
CA GLU A 296 28.24 7.08 8.08
C GLU A 296 27.52 8.18 8.88
N PHE A 297 26.40 8.68 8.36
CA PHE A 297 25.56 9.61 9.11
C PHE A 297 24.93 8.95 10.33
N PHE A 298 24.43 7.72 10.19
CA PHE A 298 23.77 7.02 11.30
C PHE A 298 24.77 6.63 12.39
N GLU A 299 25.95 6.13 12.01
CA GLU A 299 27.05 5.84 12.93
C GLU A 299 27.46 7.11 13.71
N ALA A 300 27.72 8.21 13.00
CA ALA A 300 28.10 9.48 13.65
C ALA A 300 26.97 10.06 14.52
N PHE A 301 25.70 9.85 14.15
CA PHE A 301 24.56 10.32 14.94
C PHE A 301 24.45 9.55 16.26
N GLU A 302 24.61 8.23 16.23
CA GLU A 302 24.59 7.40 17.43
C GLU A 302 25.71 7.77 18.40
N GLU A 303 26.92 8.04 17.89
CA GLU A 303 28.04 8.54 18.69
C GLU A 303 27.74 9.91 19.31
N ALA A 304 27.09 10.81 18.57
CA ALA A 304 26.77 12.16 19.02
C ALA A 304 25.72 12.22 20.15
N VAL A 305 24.94 11.16 20.36
CA VAL A 305 23.85 11.10 21.36
C VAL A 305 24.27 10.36 22.64
N GLN A 306 25.40 9.64 22.61
CA GLN A 306 25.94 8.93 23.78
C GLN A 306 26.44 9.89 24.87
#